data_AF-A0A9P9DRV3-F1
#
_entry.id   AF-A0A9P9DRV3-F1
#
_cell.length_a   1.000
_cell.length_b   1.000
_cell.length_c   1.000
_cell.angle_alpha   90.00
_cell.angle_beta   90.00
_cell.angle_gamma   90.00
#
_symmetry.space_group_name_H-M   'P 1'
#
loop_
_entity.id
_entity.type
_entity.pdbx_description
1 polymer ?
#
loop_
_entity_poly.entity_id
_entity_poly.type
_entity_poly.pdbx_seq_one_letter_code
_entity_poly.pdbx_strand_id
1 'polypeptide(L)'
;MDQNTTASLISTANLISATLDTDPDAWRDRLQIIRDITASLEILDTVPDQTRKQWQLPLIAAFQRVAFADADSGGVLDIANWCLRQELAMHALYPDDVDLLALTGQNWLQRAQKSLAKIHATERHSSSSGGSADVPLSRSEEVQRRIRAAIEAEDRLSTADYVEARGILLPATEYLKRAVVAARTQGAVTGNLLSMAAEAYMSLGNVSSSRVNEPYFIEARAYLREASAIHGYSLALHLDQ
;
A
#
# COMPACT_ATOMS: atom_id res chain seq x y z
N MET A 1 -2.74 -25.12 18.97
CA MET A 1 -3.27 -24.01 19.79
C MET A 1 -4.65 -24.40 20.28
N ASP A 2 -5.02 -24.10 21.53
CA ASP A 2 -6.34 -24.45 22.06
C ASP A 2 -7.42 -23.44 21.64
N GLN A 3 -8.70 -23.80 21.84
CA GLN A 3 -9.84 -22.96 21.44
C GLN A 3 -9.89 -21.65 22.23
N ASN A 4 -9.50 -21.67 23.51
CA ASN A 4 -9.53 -20.48 24.37
C ASN A 4 -8.51 -19.43 23.91
N THR A 5 -7.29 -19.85 23.56
CA THR A 5 -6.27 -18.94 23.01
C THR A 5 -6.74 -18.36 21.67
N THR A 6 -7.32 -19.20 20.82
CA THR A 6 -7.86 -18.76 19.52
C THR A 6 -8.96 -17.71 19.68
N ALA A 7 -9.92 -17.96 20.58
CA ALA A 7 -11.00 -17.01 20.89
C ALA A 7 -10.46 -15.69 21.47
N SER A 8 -9.43 -15.75 22.32
CA SER A 8 -8.77 -14.56 22.85
C SER A 8 -8.10 -13.74 21.75
N LEU A 9 -7.39 -14.38 20.80
CA LEU A 9 -6.74 -13.68 19.69
C LEU A 9 -7.75 -12.98 18.78
N ILE A 10 -8.87 -13.65 18.46
CA ILE A 10 -9.96 -13.06 17.67
C ILE A 10 -10.54 -11.85 18.39
N SER A 11 -10.83 -11.97 19.68
CA SER A 11 -11.37 -10.87 20.49
C SER A 11 -10.42 -9.67 20.49
N THR A 12 -9.12 -9.91 20.67
CA THR A 12 -8.09 -8.86 20.61
C THR A 12 -8.05 -8.18 19.25
N ALA A 13 -8.06 -8.94 18.14
CA ALA A 13 -8.05 -8.39 16.78
C ALA A 13 -9.29 -7.49 16.51
N ASN A 14 -10.46 -7.94 16.95
CA ASN A 14 -11.71 -7.19 16.82
C ASN A 14 -11.69 -5.91 17.67
N LEU A 15 -11.20 -5.99 18.91
CA LEU A 15 -11.09 -4.84 19.80
C LEU A 15 -10.12 -3.78 19.23
N ILE A 16 -8.96 -4.22 18.72
CA ILE A 16 -8.00 -3.32 18.07
C ILE A 16 -8.68 -2.62 16.89
N SER A 17 -9.30 -3.39 15.99
CA SER A 17 -9.95 -2.85 14.79
C SER A 17 -11.05 -1.83 15.13
N ALA A 18 -11.96 -2.20 16.04
CA ALA A 18 -13.04 -1.31 16.47
C ALA A 18 -12.54 -0.04 17.17
N THR A 19 -11.42 -0.14 17.91
CA THR A 19 -10.78 1.03 18.51
C THR A 19 -10.27 1.96 17.42
N LEU A 20 -9.52 1.44 16.45
CA LEU A 20 -8.95 2.25 15.37
C LEU A 20 -10.01 2.87 14.46
N ASP A 21 -11.18 2.22 14.32
CA ASP A 21 -12.31 2.78 13.57
C ASP A 21 -12.93 4.00 14.30
N THR A 22 -12.81 4.06 15.63
CA THR A 22 -13.40 5.12 16.46
C THR A 22 -12.39 6.22 16.81
N ASP A 23 -11.16 5.83 17.12
CA ASP A 23 -10.04 6.68 17.50
C ASP A 23 -8.75 6.15 16.83
N PRO A 24 -8.46 6.61 15.60
CA PRO A 24 -7.27 6.20 14.86
C PRO A 24 -5.96 6.50 15.60
N ASP A 25 -5.91 7.52 16.45
CA ASP A 25 -4.70 7.96 17.15
C ASP A 25 -4.34 7.06 18.35
N ALA A 26 -5.28 6.25 18.84
CA ALA A 26 -5.09 5.29 19.93
C ALA A 26 -4.23 4.06 19.55
N TRP A 27 -3.69 4.00 18.33
CA TRP A 27 -2.87 2.87 17.87
C TRP A 27 -1.65 2.60 18.74
N ARG A 28 -1.07 3.66 19.35
CA ARG A 28 0.13 3.56 20.20
C ARG A 28 -0.12 2.72 21.45
N ASP A 29 -1.34 2.79 22.00
CA ASP A 29 -1.74 2.03 23.19
C ASP A 29 -1.88 0.53 22.90
N ARG A 30 -1.93 0.14 21.61
CA ARG A 30 -2.03 -1.25 21.17
C ARG A 30 -0.67 -1.91 20.94
N LEU A 31 0.42 -1.15 20.95
CA LEU A 31 1.74 -1.69 20.59
C LEU A 31 2.23 -2.78 21.54
N GLN A 32 2.06 -2.60 22.84
CA GLN A 32 2.59 -3.57 23.81
C GLN A 32 1.90 -4.93 23.68
N ILE A 33 0.57 -4.95 23.64
CA ILE A 33 -0.19 -6.19 23.50
C ILE A 33 0.12 -6.91 22.19
N ILE A 34 0.32 -6.17 21.09
CA ILE A 34 0.71 -6.77 19.82
C ILE A 34 2.10 -7.37 19.92
N ARG A 35 3.08 -6.66 20.49
CA ARG A 35 4.43 -7.18 20.68
C ARG A 35 4.47 -8.46 21.51
N ASP A 36 3.71 -8.52 22.60
CA ASP A 36 3.61 -9.71 23.44
C ASP A 36 3.07 -10.92 22.65
N ILE A 37 2.07 -10.69 21.78
CA ILE A 37 1.53 -11.73 20.90
C ILE A 37 2.56 -12.13 19.84
N THR A 38 3.14 -11.18 19.10
CA THR A 38 4.12 -11.50 18.03
C THR A 38 5.40 -12.15 18.54
N ALA A 39 5.76 -11.93 19.81
CA ALA A 39 6.91 -12.60 20.44
C ALA A 39 6.64 -14.09 20.74
N SER A 40 5.38 -14.49 20.88
CA SER A 40 4.98 -15.85 21.27
C SER A 40 4.26 -16.62 20.14
N LEU A 41 3.83 -15.92 19.09
CA LEU A 41 3.06 -16.47 17.99
C LEU A 41 3.82 -16.32 16.66
N GLU A 42 4.10 -17.46 16.01
CA GLU A 42 4.56 -17.55 14.63
C GLU A 42 3.67 -18.59 13.92
N ILE A 43 3.15 -18.25 12.75
CA ILE A 43 2.29 -19.10 11.92
C ILE A 43 3.20 -19.93 11.03
N LEU A 44 3.44 -21.18 11.44
CA LEU A 44 4.31 -22.14 10.77
C LEU A 44 3.52 -23.31 10.18
N ASP A 45 2.31 -23.01 9.71
CA ASP A 45 1.40 -24.03 9.20
C ASP A 45 1.96 -24.65 7.91
N THR A 46 1.85 -25.98 7.80
CA THR A 46 2.34 -26.75 6.65
C THR A 46 1.21 -27.37 5.82
N VAL A 47 -0.01 -27.33 6.34
CA VAL A 47 -1.21 -27.91 5.70
C VAL A 47 -2.32 -26.87 5.75
N PRO A 48 -3.04 -26.62 4.62
CA PRO A 48 -4.17 -25.71 4.60
C PRO A 48 -5.28 -26.15 5.56
N ASP A 49 -5.78 -25.21 6.37
CA ASP A 49 -6.92 -25.37 7.26
C ASP A 49 -7.76 -24.08 7.30
N GLN A 50 -8.99 -24.16 6.81
CA GLN A 50 -9.86 -23.00 6.70
C GLN A 50 -10.24 -22.41 8.07
N THR A 51 -10.33 -23.24 9.11
CA THR A 51 -10.66 -22.80 10.47
C THR A 51 -9.52 -21.97 11.06
N ARG A 52 -8.26 -22.36 10.76
CA ARG A 52 -7.09 -21.57 11.17
C ARG A 52 -7.00 -20.24 10.44
N LYS A 53 -7.20 -20.26 9.12
CA LYS A 53 -7.20 -19.05 8.30
C LYS A 53 -8.18 -17.98 8.83
N GLN A 54 -9.36 -18.40 9.29
CA GLN A 54 -10.42 -17.52 9.80
C GLN A 54 -10.00 -16.63 10.97
N TRP A 55 -9.04 -17.04 11.80
CA TRP A 55 -8.54 -16.20 12.90
C TRP A 55 -7.19 -15.57 12.60
N GLN A 56 -6.35 -16.24 11.80
CA GLN A 56 -5.02 -15.73 11.43
C GLN A 56 -5.12 -14.47 10.60
N LEU A 57 -5.95 -14.48 9.56
CA LEU A 57 -6.02 -13.38 8.60
C LEU A 57 -6.53 -12.08 9.24
N PRO A 58 -7.63 -12.06 10.03
CA PRO A 58 -8.07 -10.84 10.73
C PRO A 58 -7.06 -10.36 11.77
N LEU A 59 -6.36 -11.28 12.44
CA LEU A 59 -5.32 -10.92 13.42
C LEU A 59 -4.17 -10.17 12.75
N ILE A 60 -3.64 -10.71 11.65
CA ILE A 60 -2.57 -10.07 10.88
C ILE A 60 -3.07 -8.73 10.32
N ALA A 61 -4.29 -8.67 9.79
CA ALA A 61 -4.86 -7.43 9.27
C ALA A 61 -4.96 -6.34 10.34
N ALA A 62 -5.43 -6.67 11.56
CA ALA A 62 -5.48 -5.73 12.67
C ALA A 62 -4.09 -5.23 13.08
N PHE A 63 -3.09 -6.12 13.12
CA PHE A 63 -1.72 -5.76 13.46
C PHE A 63 -1.07 -4.89 12.39
N GLN A 64 -1.32 -5.18 11.11
CA GLN A 64 -0.87 -4.39 9.98
C GLN A 64 -1.44 -2.97 10.03
N ARG A 65 -2.74 -2.82 10.37
CA ARG A 65 -3.36 -1.50 10.56
C ARG A 65 -2.64 -0.67 11.64
N VAL A 66 -2.28 -1.29 12.77
CA VAL A 66 -1.49 -0.60 13.81
C VAL A 66 -0.07 -0.30 13.33
N ALA A 67 0.56 -1.25 12.64
CA ALA A 67 1.94 -1.10 12.18
C ALA A 67 2.10 0.07 11.19
N PHE A 68 1.07 0.37 10.41
CA PHE A 68 1.08 1.43 9.40
C PHE A 68 0.15 2.60 9.73
N ALA A 69 -0.25 2.77 10.99
CA ALA A 69 -1.07 3.92 11.41
C ALA A 69 -0.36 5.28 11.16
N ASP A 70 0.98 5.28 11.07
CA ASP A 70 1.83 6.42 10.70
C ASP A 70 2.82 6.00 9.61
N ALA A 71 2.28 5.56 8.46
CA ALA A 71 3.07 5.02 7.34
C ALA A 71 4.05 6.04 6.75
N ASP A 72 3.69 7.32 6.72
CA ASP A 72 4.53 8.42 6.21
C ASP A 72 5.82 8.58 7.03
N SER A 73 5.78 8.28 8.33
CA SER A 73 6.97 8.26 9.20
C SER A 73 7.76 6.94 9.11
N GLY A 74 7.20 5.92 8.45
CA GLY A 74 7.76 4.58 8.29
C GLY A 74 7.11 3.48 9.11
N GLY A 75 6.08 3.81 9.89
CA GLY A 75 5.36 2.84 10.71
C GLY A 75 6.21 2.15 11.80
N VAL A 76 5.67 1.05 12.32
CA VAL A 76 6.26 0.22 13.38
C VAL A 76 6.86 -1.04 12.74
N LEU A 77 8.14 -0.94 12.39
CA LEU A 77 8.82 -1.92 11.52
C LEU A 77 8.87 -3.35 12.07
N ASP A 78 9.01 -3.54 13.38
CA ASP A 78 9.02 -4.86 14.01
C ASP A 78 7.70 -5.61 13.76
N ILE A 79 6.57 -4.93 13.99
CA ILE A 79 5.23 -5.49 13.76
C ILE A 79 4.96 -5.65 12.26
N ALA A 80 5.30 -4.65 11.43
CA ALA A 80 5.14 -4.73 9.98
C ALA A 80 5.90 -5.91 9.36
N ASN A 81 7.14 -6.16 9.83
CA ASN A 81 7.97 -7.27 9.39
C ASN A 81 7.41 -8.61 9.86
N TRP A 82 6.83 -8.68 11.05
CA TRP A 82 6.13 -9.87 11.50
C TRP A 82 4.92 -10.16 10.60
N CYS A 83 4.07 -9.16 10.30
CA CYS A 83 2.89 -9.32 9.45
C CYS A 83 3.26 -9.87 8.07
N LEU A 84 4.25 -9.24 7.42
CA LEU A 84 4.72 -9.68 6.10
C LEU A 84 5.25 -11.12 6.11
N ARG A 85 5.99 -11.53 7.16
CA ARG A 85 6.44 -12.94 7.27
C ARG A 85 5.26 -13.90 7.39
N GLN A 86 4.25 -13.55 8.18
CA GLN A 86 3.05 -14.40 8.34
C GLN A 86 2.26 -14.48 7.04
N GLU A 87 2.06 -13.36 6.35
CA GLU A 87 1.38 -13.30 5.06
C GLU A 87 2.06 -14.21 4.02
N LEU A 88 3.40 -14.12 3.91
CA LEU A 88 4.17 -14.96 3.00
C LEU A 88 4.12 -16.45 3.36
N ALA A 89 4.11 -16.79 4.65
CA ALA A 89 3.92 -18.16 5.10
C ALA A 89 2.52 -18.68 4.72
N MET A 90 1.48 -17.88 4.90
CA MET A 90 0.11 -18.23 4.51
C MET A 90 -0.04 -18.34 2.98
N HIS A 91 0.68 -17.55 2.20
CA HIS A 91 0.65 -17.64 0.73
C HIS A 91 1.07 -18.99 0.18
N ALA A 92 1.97 -19.69 0.87
CA ALA A 92 2.37 -21.05 0.50
C ALA A 92 1.20 -22.05 0.61
N LEU A 93 0.18 -21.75 1.42
CA LEU A 93 -0.98 -22.60 1.66
C LEU A 93 -2.22 -22.13 0.87
N TYR A 94 -2.36 -20.82 0.64
CA TYR A 94 -3.53 -20.20 0.03
C TYR A 94 -3.15 -19.20 -1.09
N PRO A 95 -2.55 -19.67 -2.19
CA PRO A 95 -1.92 -18.80 -3.20
C PRO A 95 -2.89 -17.89 -3.97
N ASP A 96 -4.19 -18.25 -4.02
CA ASP A 96 -5.24 -17.53 -4.74
C ASP A 96 -6.29 -16.92 -3.80
N ASP A 97 -5.99 -16.84 -2.50
CA ASP A 97 -6.86 -16.19 -1.53
C ASP A 97 -6.84 -14.66 -1.72
N VAL A 98 -7.99 -14.10 -2.10
CA VAL A 98 -8.12 -12.70 -2.49
C VAL A 98 -7.73 -11.77 -1.36
N ASP A 99 -8.22 -12.04 -0.15
CA ASP A 99 -8.01 -11.18 1.01
C ASP A 99 -6.55 -11.21 1.46
N LEU A 100 -5.90 -12.39 1.44
CA LEU A 100 -4.48 -12.52 1.74
C LEU A 100 -3.58 -11.83 0.69
N LEU A 101 -3.88 -11.99 -0.60
CA LEU A 101 -3.18 -11.29 -1.69
C LEU A 101 -3.32 -9.77 -1.55
N ALA A 102 -4.54 -9.30 -1.28
CA ALA A 102 -4.82 -7.88 -1.07
C ALA A 102 -4.08 -7.33 0.15
N LEU A 103 -4.11 -8.04 1.28
CA LEU A 103 -3.44 -7.66 2.52
C LEU A 103 -1.92 -7.55 2.32
N THR A 104 -1.32 -8.49 1.60
CA THR A 104 0.12 -8.49 1.30
C THR A 104 0.49 -7.34 0.37
N GLY A 105 -0.32 -7.09 -0.66
CA GLY A 105 -0.16 -5.94 -1.54
C GLY A 105 -0.25 -4.62 -0.78
N GLN A 106 -1.20 -4.50 0.14
CA GLN A 106 -1.34 -3.35 1.04
C GLN A 106 -0.11 -3.18 1.95
N ASN A 107 0.45 -4.27 2.49
CA ASN A 107 1.65 -4.23 3.32
C ASN A 107 2.81 -3.56 2.57
N TRP A 108 3.06 -3.99 1.33
CA TRP A 108 4.07 -3.39 0.47
C TRP A 108 3.76 -1.95 0.10
N LEU A 109 2.51 -1.63 -0.24
CA LEU A 109 2.11 -0.26 -0.55
C LEU A 109 2.34 0.68 0.65
N GLN A 110 1.99 0.25 1.86
CA GLN A 110 2.17 1.04 3.09
C GLN A 110 3.66 1.22 3.44
N ARG A 111 4.50 0.23 3.17
CA ARG A 111 5.97 0.37 3.32
C ARG A 111 6.57 1.44 2.42
N ALA A 112 5.99 1.66 1.23
CA ALA A 112 6.49 2.65 0.29
C ALA A 112 6.19 4.09 0.73
N GLN A 113 5.21 4.31 1.62
CA GLN A 113 4.68 5.64 1.95
C GLN A 113 5.75 6.58 2.50
N LYS A 114 6.67 6.10 3.34
CA LYS A 114 7.78 6.94 3.82
C LYS A 114 8.65 7.49 2.68
N SER A 115 9.02 6.65 1.72
CA SER A 115 9.84 7.09 0.59
C SER A 115 9.04 8.02 -0.32
N LEU A 116 7.75 7.74 -0.55
CA LEU A 116 6.84 8.62 -1.29
C LEU A 116 6.67 10.00 -0.62
N ALA A 117 6.51 10.04 0.71
CA ALA A 117 6.39 11.27 1.48
C ALA A 117 7.64 12.15 1.36
N LYS A 118 8.84 11.55 1.42
CA LYS A 118 10.11 12.28 1.20
C LYS A 118 10.24 12.81 -0.23
N ILE A 119 9.84 12.03 -1.22
CA ILE A 119 9.82 12.46 -2.63
C ILE A 119 8.91 13.69 -2.77
N HIS A 120 7.68 13.60 -2.27
CA HIS A 120 6.73 14.70 -2.29
C HIS A 120 7.23 15.95 -1.56
N ALA A 121 7.88 15.80 -0.40
CA ALA A 121 8.49 16.92 0.31
C ALA A 121 9.57 17.60 -0.53
N THR A 122 10.47 16.82 -1.14
CA THR A 122 11.57 17.32 -1.97
C THR A 122 11.07 18.04 -3.23
N GLU A 123 10.03 17.51 -3.87
CA GLU A 123 9.41 18.11 -5.06
C GLU A 123 8.70 19.43 -4.75
N ARG A 124 8.03 19.53 -3.60
CA ARG A 124 7.40 20.77 -3.13
C ARG A 124 8.43 21.88 -2.91
N HIS A 125 9.56 21.55 -2.29
CA HIS A 125 10.64 22.52 -2.06
C HIS A 125 11.33 22.95 -3.37
N SER A 126 11.45 22.04 -4.34
CA SER A 126 12.04 22.33 -5.65
C SER A 126 11.20 23.27 -6.52
N SER A 127 9.87 23.29 -6.33
CA SER A 127 8.97 24.17 -7.07
C SER A 127 8.97 25.62 -6.56
N SER A 128 9.49 25.88 -5.35
CA SER A 128 9.45 27.21 -4.71
C SER A 128 10.57 28.17 -5.17
N SER A 129 11.55 27.72 -5.96
CA SER A 129 12.66 28.56 -6.42
C SER A 129 12.37 29.30 -7.75
N GLY A 130 11.15 29.17 -8.30
CA GLY A 130 10.71 29.83 -9.54
C GLY A 130 10.09 31.22 -9.38
N GLY A 131 10.15 31.81 -8.19
CA GLY A 131 9.68 33.18 -7.92
C GLY A 131 10.61 34.23 -8.52
N SER A 132 10.66 34.35 -9.85
CA SER A 132 11.37 35.42 -10.55
C SER A 132 10.67 35.74 -11.87
N ALA A 133 9.87 36.81 -11.82
CA ALA A 133 9.34 37.62 -12.92
C ALA A 133 8.61 36.90 -14.06
N ASP A 134 7.32 37.22 -14.13
CA ASP A 134 6.37 36.99 -15.22
C ASP A 134 6.82 37.71 -16.51
N VAL A 135 7.92 37.25 -17.10
CA VAL A 135 8.38 37.68 -18.43
C VAL A 135 7.85 36.67 -19.44
N PRO A 136 7.09 37.11 -20.47
CA PRO A 136 6.62 36.22 -21.52
C PRO A 136 7.82 35.57 -22.20
N LEU A 137 7.95 34.26 -22.05
CA LEU A 137 8.99 33.50 -22.73
C LEU A 137 8.73 33.45 -24.22
N SER A 138 9.82 33.47 -25.00
CA SER A 138 9.76 32.97 -26.37
C SER A 138 9.44 31.47 -26.37
N ARG A 139 8.74 31.00 -27.41
CA ARG A 139 8.46 29.55 -27.63
C ARG A 139 9.72 28.68 -27.54
N SER A 140 10.88 29.21 -27.95
CA SER A 140 12.16 28.51 -27.86
C SER A 140 12.66 28.37 -26.42
N GLU A 141 12.46 29.39 -25.58
CA GLU A 141 12.87 29.38 -24.17
C GLU A 141 11.96 28.47 -23.34
N GLU A 142 10.67 28.41 -23.67
CA GLU A 142 9.73 27.48 -23.05
C GLU A 142 10.08 26.02 -23.36
N VAL A 143 10.42 25.70 -24.61
CA VAL A 143 10.91 24.37 -24.99
C VAL A 143 12.19 24.02 -24.23
N GLN A 144 13.15 24.94 -24.13
CA GLN A 144 14.40 24.69 -23.40
C GLN A 144 14.19 24.54 -21.88
N ARG A 145 13.22 25.23 -21.29
CA ARG A 145 12.83 25.01 -19.89
C ARG A 145 12.22 23.63 -19.70
N ARG A 146 11.32 23.19 -20.59
CA ARG A 146 10.72 21.84 -20.53
C ARG A 146 11.77 20.74 -20.68
N ILE A 147 12.74 20.91 -21.59
CA ILE A 147 13.85 19.95 -21.74
C ILE A 147 14.69 19.88 -20.46
N ARG A 148 15.06 21.02 -19.88
CA ARG A 148 15.81 21.04 -18.61
C ARG A 148 15.03 20.39 -17.47
N ALA A 149 13.76 20.74 -17.31
CA ALA A 149 12.89 20.13 -16.31
C ALA A 149 12.76 18.61 -16.50
N ALA A 150 12.68 18.13 -17.75
CA ALA A 150 12.65 16.71 -18.04
C ALA A 150 13.97 16.01 -17.67
N ILE A 151 15.13 16.64 -17.94
CA ILE A 151 16.44 16.10 -17.55
C ILE A 151 16.58 16.04 -16.03
N GLU A 152 16.20 17.11 -15.33
CA GLU A 152 16.23 17.16 -13.86
C GLU A 152 15.28 16.13 -13.23
N ALA A 153 14.09 15.95 -13.80
CA ALA A 153 13.16 14.91 -13.36
C ALA A 153 13.77 13.52 -13.55
N GLU A 154 14.41 13.26 -14.68
CA GLU A 154 15.05 11.97 -14.96
C GLU A 154 16.24 11.69 -14.02
N ASP A 155 17.01 12.71 -13.65
CA ASP A 155 18.13 12.59 -12.71
C ASP A 155 17.63 12.24 -11.29
N ARG A 156 16.52 12.85 -10.85
CA ARG A 156 15.88 12.55 -9.56
C ARG A 156 15.46 11.09 -9.44
N LEU A 157 15.07 10.44 -10.53
CA LEU A 157 14.72 9.02 -10.52
C LEU A 157 15.88 8.13 -10.09
N SER A 158 17.12 8.59 -10.14
CA SER A 158 18.30 7.84 -9.69
C SER A 158 18.62 8.04 -8.21
N THR A 159 17.87 8.89 -7.50
CA THR A 159 18.05 9.13 -6.07
C THR A 159 17.56 7.95 -5.23
N ALA A 160 18.09 7.85 -4.00
CA ALA A 160 17.82 6.73 -3.10
C ALA A 160 16.33 6.52 -2.83
N ASP A 161 15.57 7.59 -2.56
CA ASP A 161 14.14 7.48 -2.23
C ASP A 161 13.31 6.97 -3.43
N TYR A 162 13.63 7.36 -4.67
CA TYR A 162 12.94 6.85 -5.88
C TYR A 162 13.32 5.38 -6.19
N VAL A 163 14.57 5.00 -5.95
CA VAL A 163 15.00 3.59 -6.09
C VAL A 163 14.30 2.71 -5.06
N GLU A 164 14.27 3.15 -3.80
CA GLU A 164 13.59 2.44 -2.70
C GLU A 164 12.09 2.34 -2.97
N ALA A 165 11.42 3.44 -3.30
CA ALA A 165 9.98 3.45 -3.60
C ALA A 165 9.63 2.47 -4.71
N ARG A 166 10.36 2.47 -5.84
CA ARG A 166 10.14 1.49 -6.93
C ARG A 166 10.35 0.05 -6.48
N GLY A 167 11.42 -0.22 -5.73
CA GLY A 167 11.72 -1.57 -5.24
C GLY A 167 10.60 -2.13 -4.36
N ILE A 168 9.95 -1.27 -3.57
CA ILE A 168 8.85 -1.65 -2.68
C ILE A 168 7.50 -1.68 -3.42
N LEU A 169 7.26 -0.78 -4.39
CA LEU A 169 5.99 -0.70 -5.12
C LEU A 169 5.82 -1.83 -6.16
N LEU A 170 6.91 -2.39 -6.68
CA LEU A 170 6.84 -3.54 -7.58
C LEU A 170 6.08 -4.73 -6.97
N PRO A 171 6.46 -5.28 -5.79
CA PRO A 171 5.68 -6.34 -5.16
C PRO A 171 4.25 -5.90 -4.79
N ALA A 172 4.03 -4.64 -4.41
CA ALA A 172 2.67 -4.14 -4.15
C ALA A 172 1.77 -4.31 -5.39
N THR A 173 2.22 -3.84 -6.56
CA THR A 173 1.45 -3.98 -7.81
C THR A 173 1.24 -5.43 -8.22
N GLU A 174 2.22 -6.31 -8.02
CA GLU A 174 2.11 -7.73 -8.38
C GLU A 174 1.08 -8.47 -7.51
N TYR A 175 1.14 -8.30 -6.19
CA TYR A 175 0.17 -8.92 -5.27
C TYR A 175 -1.24 -8.38 -5.49
N LEU A 176 -1.40 -7.07 -5.68
CA LEU A 176 -2.72 -6.46 -5.92
C LEU A 176 -3.30 -6.86 -7.28
N LYS A 177 -2.47 -6.96 -8.33
CA LYS A 177 -2.91 -7.48 -9.63
C LYS A 177 -3.41 -8.92 -9.50
N ARG A 178 -2.66 -9.78 -8.81
CA ARG A 178 -3.08 -11.16 -8.55
C ARG A 178 -4.38 -11.22 -7.74
N ALA A 179 -4.52 -10.37 -6.72
CA ALA A 179 -5.75 -10.26 -5.94
C ALA A 179 -6.94 -9.89 -6.83
N VAL A 180 -6.80 -8.90 -7.72
CA VAL A 180 -7.87 -8.52 -8.66
C VAL A 180 -8.22 -9.65 -9.63
N VAL A 181 -7.21 -10.35 -10.17
CA VAL A 181 -7.44 -11.51 -11.05
C VAL A 181 -8.21 -12.61 -10.31
N ALA A 182 -7.79 -12.97 -9.10
CA ALA A 182 -8.47 -13.96 -8.27
C ALA A 182 -9.89 -13.52 -7.87
N ALA A 183 -10.07 -12.23 -7.56
CA ALA A 183 -11.38 -11.68 -7.23
C ALA A 183 -12.34 -11.73 -8.43
N ARG A 184 -11.84 -11.46 -9.65
CA ARG A 184 -12.62 -11.57 -10.89
C ARG A 184 -13.04 -13.00 -11.17
N THR A 185 -12.15 -13.98 -10.98
CA THR A 185 -12.51 -15.40 -11.18
C THR A 185 -13.51 -15.90 -10.14
N GLN A 186 -13.48 -15.35 -8.92
CA GLN A 186 -14.38 -15.71 -7.83
C GLN A 186 -15.68 -14.88 -7.80
N GLY A 187 -15.80 -13.84 -8.65
CA GLY A 187 -16.94 -12.91 -8.62
C GLY A 187 -17.00 -12.04 -7.36
N ALA A 188 -15.87 -11.82 -6.70
CA ALA A 188 -15.73 -11.12 -5.42
C ALA A 188 -14.97 -9.79 -5.54
N VAL A 189 -15.01 -9.15 -6.71
CA VAL A 189 -14.34 -7.86 -6.94
C VAL A 189 -15.01 -6.78 -6.10
N THR A 190 -14.20 -6.02 -5.36
CA THR A 190 -14.66 -4.90 -4.54
C THR A 190 -14.03 -3.59 -5.02
N GLY A 191 -14.74 -2.48 -4.82
CA GLY A 191 -14.21 -1.15 -5.13
C GLY A 191 -12.92 -0.85 -4.37
N ASN A 192 -12.86 -1.21 -3.07
CA ASN A 192 -11.66 -1.03 -2.24
C ASN A 192 -10.43 -1.75 -2.82
N LEU A 193 -10.59 -2.98 -3.29
CA LEU A 193 -9.49 -3.72 -3.91
C LEU A 193 -8.99 -3.04 -5.19
N LEU A 194 -9.92 -2.60 -6.05
CA LEU A 194 -9.60 -1.91 -7.29
C LEU A 194 -8.92 -0.55 -7.05
N SER A 195 -9.42 0.23 -6.08
CA SER A 195 -8.82 1.52 -5.72
C SER A 195 -7.43 1.36 -5.12
N MET A 196 -7.22 0.35 -4.27
CA MET A 196 -5.90 0.04 -3.72
C MET A 196 -4.92 -0.41 -4.82
N ALA A 197 -5.37 -1.26 -5.76
CA ALA A 197 -4.58 -1.62 -6.92
C ALA A 197 -4.22 -0.38 -7.75
N ALA A 198 -5.20 0.49 -8.04
CA ALA A 198 -4.97 1.73 -8.77
C ALA A 198 -3.93 2.63 -8.08
N GLU A 199 -4.04 2.81 -6.76
CA GLU A 199 -3.10 3.62 -5.98
C GLU A 199 -1.66 3.10 -6.10
N ALA A 200 -1.46 1.77 -6.00
CA ALA A 200 -0.14 1.17 -6.16
C ALA A 200 0.43 1.40 -7.57
N TYR A 201 -0.41 1.25 -8.61
CA TYR A 201 0.00 1.48 -10.00
C TYR A 201 0.29 2.97 -10.27
N MET A 202 -0.52 3.90 -9.76
CA MET A 202 -0.25 5.34 -9.86
C MET A 202 1.04 5.71 -9.16
N SER A 203 1.24 5.22 -7.94
CA SER A 203 2.45 5.45 -7.16
C SER A 203 3.69 4.96 -7.91
N LEU A 204 3.63 3.73 -8.47
CA LEU A 204 4.73 3.18 -9.26
C LEU A 204 4.99 3.98 -10.53
N GLY A 205 3.94 4.47 -11.20
CA GLY A 205 4.03 5.36 -12.35
C GLY A 205 4.71 6.69 -12.02
N ASN A 206 4.37 7.30 -10.88
CA ASN A 206 4.93 8.58 -10.42
C ASN A 206 6.43 8.49 -10.11
N VAL A 207 6.89 7.35 -9.61
CA VAL A 207 8.33 7.13 -9.32
C VAL A 207 9.09 6.49 -10.47
N SER A 208 8.47 6.31 -11.64
CA SER A 208 9.06 5.70 -12.83
C SER A 208 9.37 6.73 -13.90
N SER A 209 10.28 6.38 -14.81
CA SER A 209 10.62 7.22 -15.97
C SER A 209 9.40 7.45 -16.86
N SER A 210 9.30 8.67 -17.37
CA SER A 210 8.31 9.07 -18.39
C SER A 210 8.32 8.17 -19.64
N ARG A 211 9.40 7.42 -19.87
CA ARG A 211 9.53 6.48 -20.99
C ARG A 211 8.81 5.16 -20.75
N VAL A 212 8.52 4.80 -19.50
CA VAL A 212 8.00 3.48 -19.10
C VAL A 212 6.81 3.54 -18.15
N ASN A 213 6.39 4.73 -17.72
CA ASN A 213 5.32 4.89 -16.72
C ASN A 213 3.90 4.78 -17.30
N GLU A 214 3.73 5.01 -18.60
CA GLU A 214 2.42 5.01 -19.27
C GLU A 214 1.58 3.73 -19.02
N PRO A 215 2.15 2.51 -19.11
CA PRO A 215 1.39 1.29 -18.83
C PRO A 215 0.82 1.25 -17.40
N TYR A 216 1.55 1.80 -16.42
CA TYR A 216 1.07 1.83 -15.04
C TYR A 216 -0.14 2.74 -14.88
N PHE A 217 -0.15 3.91 -15.51
CA PHE A 217 -1.30 4.81 -15.48
C PHE A 217 -2.51 4.28 -16.26
N ILE A 218 -2.28 3.56 -17.36
CA ILE A 218 -3.36 2.88 -18.10
C ILE A 218 -4.06 1.85 -17.20
N GLU A 219 -3.30 0.99 -16.52
CA GLU A 219 -3.83 -0.01 -15.59
C GLU A 219 -4.57 0.63 -14.41
N ALA A 220 -3.97 1.65 -13.78
CA ALA A 220 -4.63 2.38 -12.69
C ALA A 220 -5.99 2.96 -13.11
N ARG A 221 -6.05 3.63 -14.26
CA ARG A 221 -7.31 4.20 -14.78
C ARG A 221 -8.33 3.13 -15.12
N ALA A 222 -7.90 1.95 -15.58
CA ALA A 222 -8.79 0.82 -15.80
C ALA A 222 -9.45 0.37 -14.49
N TYR A 223 -8.67 0.20 -13.42
CA TYR A 223 -9.20 -0.16 -12.11
C TYR A 223 -10.11 0.92 -11.51
N LEU A 224 -9.75 2.21 -11.61
CA LEU A 224 -10.60 3.30 -11.10
C LEU A 224 -11.96 3.35 -11.81
N ARG A 225 -11.98 3.17 -13.13
CA ARG A 225 -13.23 3.10 -13.90
C ARG A 225 -14.09 1.92 -13.48
N GLU A 226 -13.48 0.75 -13.32
CA GLU A 226 -14.19 -0.45 -12.84
C GLU A 226 -14.73 -0.23 -11.42
N ALA A 227 -13.95 0.39 -10.52
CA ALA A 227 -14.38 0.71 -9.16
C ALA A 227 -15.58 1.66 -9.15
N SER A 228 -15.54 2.72 -9.97
CA SER A 228 -16.63 3.70 -10.10
C SER A 228 -17.94 3.11 -10.67
N ALA A 229 -17.85 1.98 -11.39
CA ALA A 229 -19.00 1.28 -11.93
C ALA A 229 -19.69 0.37 -10.89
N ILE A 230 -19.05 0.10 -9.74
CA ILE A 230 -19.63 -0.71 -8.67
C ILE A 230 -20.66 0.11 -7.91
N HIS A 231 -21.89 -0.41 -7.85
CA HIS A 231 -23.00 0.29 -7.21
C HIS A 231 -22.74 0.53 -5.71
N GLY A 232 -22.93 1.78 -5.27
CA GLY A 232 -22.73 2.18 -3.87
C GLY A 232 -21.27 2.39 -3.47
N TYR A 233 -20.32 2.23 -4.38
CA TYR A 233 -18.92 2.55 -4.14
C TYR A 233 -18.61 4.01 -4.53
N SER A 234 -17.81 4.68 -3.71
CA SER A 234 -17.33 6.05 -3.97
C SER A 234 -15.81 6.06 -3.85
N LEU A 235 -15.16 6.60 -4.88
CA LEU A 235 -13.71 6.80 -4.87
C LEU A 235 -13.33 7.82 -3.80
N ALA A 236 -12.17 7.61 -3.18
CA ALA A 236 -11.57 8.63 -2.34
C ALA A 236 -11.25 9.87 -3.17
N LEU A 237 -11.38 11.07 -2.58
CA LEU A 237 -11.24 12.35 -3.27
C LEU A 237 -9.90 12.50 -4.02
N HIS A 238 -8.83 11.87 -3.54
CA HIS A 238 -7.51 11.91 -4.16
C HIS A 238 -7.35 10.95 -5.36
N LEU A 239 -8.32 10.06 -5.60
CA LEU A 239 -8.38 9.13 -6.73
C LEU A 239 -9.44 9.49 -7.78
N ASP A 240 -10.29 10.48 -7.50
CA ASP A 240 -11.37 10.95 -8.38
C ASP A 240 -10.90 12.02 -9.40
N GLN A 241 -9.59 12.19 -9.58
CA GLN A 241 -8.96 13.25 -10.41
C GLN A 241 -8.54 12.77 -11.80
#